data_AF-A0A0S8E8F8-F1
#
_entry.id   AF-A0A0S8E8F8-F1
#
_cell.length_a   1.000
_cell.length_b   1.000
_cell.length_c   1.000
_cell.angle_alpha   90.00
_cell.angle_beta   90.00
_cell.angle_gamma   90.00
#
_symmetry.space_group_name_H-M   'P 1'
#
loop_
_entity.id
_entity.type
_entity.pdbx_description
1 polymer ?
#
loop_
_entity_poly.entity_id
_entity_poly.type
_entity_poly.pdbx_seq_one_letter_code
_entity_poly.pdbx_strand_id
1 'polypeptide(L)' 'MESKSITVSVDDLRDSYGISKRLDCGIAMLHIDIASHVCGFDGKWEFLDPPGVARFTGLTSQ' A
#
# COMPACT_ATOMS: atom_id res chain seq x y z
N MET A 1 -13.52 11.20 -12.09
CA MET A 1 -13.11 11.66 -10.76
C MET A 1 -12.04 10.67 -10.31
N GLU A 2 -10.77 11.09 -10.26
CA GLU A 2 -9.70 10.19 -9.82
C GLU A 2 -9.81 10.01 -8.31
N SER A 3 -10.03 8.77 -7.87
CA SER A 3 -9.95 8.41 -6.46
C SER A 3 -8.48 8.52 -6.04
N LYS A 4 -8.17 9.43 -5.11
CA LYS A 4 -6.83 9.56 -4.52
C LYS A 4 -6.43 8.21 -3.91
N SER A 5 -5.51 7.50 -4.55
CA SER A 5 -5.09 6.17 -4.15
C SER A 5 -3.59 5.96 -4.38
N ILE A 6 -3.00 5.08 -3.57
CA ILE A 6 -1.60 4.68 -3.65
C ILE A 6 -1.58 3.16 -3.78
N THR A 7 -0.92 2.63 -4.81
CA THR A 7 -0.79 1.18 -5.01
C THR A 7 0.64 0.75 -4.69
N VAL A 8 0.77 -0.29 -3.87
CA VAL A 8 2.02 -1.01 -3.62
C VAL A 8 2.07 -2.21 -4.56
N SER A 9 3.14 -2.32 -5.34
CA SER A 9 3.37 -3.40 -6.30
C SER A 9 4.83 -3.84 -6.28
N VAL A 10 5.09 -5.09 -6.64
CA VAL A 10 6.43 -5.60 -6.86
C VAL A 10 6.80 -5.55 -8.34
N ASP A 11 8.09 -5.37 -8.62
CA ASP A 11 8.67 -5.41 -9.97
C ASP A 11 8.68 -6.83 -10.54
N ASP A 12 8.97 -7.82 -9.71
CA ASP A 12 8.94 -9.23 -10.05
C ASP A 12 8.63 -10.12 -8.83
N LEU A 13 8.27 -11.39 -9.05
CA LEU A 13 7.87 -12.33 -7.99
C LEU A 13 9.02 -13.12 -7.37
N ARG A 14 10.26 -12.90 -7.80
CA ARG A 14 11.44 -13.54 -7.22
C ARG A 14 11.86 -12.74 -6.00
N ASP A 15 12.21 -13.42 -4.93
CA ASP A 15 12.78 -12.74 -3.76
C ASP A 15 14.15 -12.16 -4.12
N SER A 16 14.35 -10.89 -3.78
CA SER A 16 15.61 -10.17 -3.98
C SER A 16 16.44 -10.27 -2.70
N TYR A 17 17.70 -10.66 -2.80
CA TYR A 17 18.67 -10.64 -1.69
C TYR A 17 18.30 -11.47 -0.44
N GLY A 18 17.39 -12.45 -0.56
CA GLY A 18 16.96 -13.30 0.56
C GLY A 18 16.04 -12.60 1.58
N ILE A 19 15.62 -11.37 1.30
CA ILE A 19 14.57 -10.67 2.05
C ILE A 19 13.26 -10.93 1.33
N SER A 20 12.23 -11.35 2.07
CA SER A 20 10.93 -11.61 1.47
C SER A 20 10.32 -10.29 1.00
N LYS A 21 9.96 -10.18 -0.28
CA LYS A 21 9.26 -8.99 -0.82
C LYS A 21 7.98 -8.66 -0.04
N ARG A 22 7.37 -9.66 0.58
CA ARG A 22 6.21 -9.49 1.47
C ARG A 22 6.51 -8.63 2.69
N LEU A 23 7.72 -8.72 3.25
CA LEU A 23 8.15 -7.90 4.38
C LEU A 23 8.31 -6.43 3.95
N ASP A 24 9.00 -6.19 2.85
CA ASP A 24 9.22 -4.84 2.32
C ASP A 24 7.89 -4.15 1.99
N CYS A 25 6.96 -4.87 1.34
CA CYS A 25 5.63 -4.34 1.07
C CYS A 25 4.83 -4.07 2.35
N GLY A 26 4.95 -4.92 3.38
CA GLY A 26 4.32 -4.69 4.68
C GLY A 26 4.84 -3.43 5.37
N ILE A 27 6.16 -3.18 5.31
CA ILE A 27 6.78 -1.97 5.83
C ILE A 27 6.28 -0.74 5.05
N ALA A 28 6.22 -0.81 3.73
CA ALA A 28 5.70 0.27 2.88
C ALA A 28 4.23 0.59 3.19
N MET A 29 3.40 -0.45 3.34
CA MET A 29 1.99 -0.30 3.73
C MET A 29 1.84 0.39 5.09
N LEU A 30 2.63 -0.01 6.10
CA LEU A 30 2.60 0.63 7.42
C LEU A 30 3.00 2.12 7.35
N HIS A 31 4.00 2.47 6.55
CA HIS A 31 4.38 3.88 6.38
C HIS A 31 3.27 4.72 5.77
N ILE A 32 2.54 4.19 4.79
CA ILE A 32 1.40 4.88 4.17
C ILE A 32 0.27 5.08 5.19
N ASP A 33 -0.02 4.07 6.00
CA ASP A 33 -1.06 4.11 7.04
C ASP A 33 -0.74 5.13 8.15
N ILE A 34 0.51 5.16 8.62
CA ILE A 34 0.97 6.16 9.60
C ILE A 34 0.93 7.56 8.97
N ALA A 35 1.38 7.71 7.72
CA ALA A 35 1.38 9.00 7.04
C ALA A 35 -0.05 9.53 6.86
N SER A 36 -1.01 8.67 6.53
CA SER A 36 -2.40 9.07 6.41
C SER A 36 -2.95 9.54 7.76
N HIS A 37 -2.69 8.79 8.83
CA HIS A 37 -3.10 9.15 10.18
C HIS A 37 -2.52 10.51 10.64
N VAL A 38 -1.22 10.74 10.44
CA VAL A 38 -0.56 12.02 10.77
C VAL A 38 -1.12 13.18 9.94
N CYS A 39 -1.53 12.93 8.70
CA CYS A 39 -2.16 13.93 7.85
C CYS A 39 -3.65 14.18 8.16
N GLY A 40 -4.23 13.49 9.17
CA GLY A 40 -5.66 13.57 9.48
C GLY A 40 -6.54 12.96 8.37
N PHE A 41 -6.00 12.01 7.62
CA PHE A 41 -6.67 11.34 6.52
C PHE A 41 -6.87 9.87 6.84
N ASP A 42 -8.13 9.45 6.85
CA ASP A 42 -8.46 8.03 6.95
C ASP A 42 -8.44 7.39 5.57
N GLY A 43 -8.04 6.12 5.52
CA GLY A 43 -8.12 5.34 4.30
C GLY A 43 -8.28 3.86 4.59
N LYS A 44 -8.45 3.10 3.52
CA LYS A 44 -8.65 1.66 3.55
C LYS A 44 -7.69 0.96 2.62
N TRP A 45 -7.30 -0.25 3.01
CA TRP A 45 -6.50 -1.15 2.19
C TRP A 45 -7.38 -2.16 1.47
N GLU A 46 -7.10 -2.37 0.19
CA GLU A 46 -7.61 -3.45 -0.64
C GLU A 46 -6.43 -4.31 -1.10
N PHE A 47 -6.45 -5.62 -0.82
CA PHE A 47 -5.42 -6.53 -1.34
C PHE A 47 -5.64 -6.80 -2.82
N LEU A 48 -4.55 -6.87 -3.58
CA LEU A 48 -4.58 -7.08 -5.02
C LEU A 48 -3.91 -8.40 -5.39
N ASP A 49 -4.20 -8.89 -6.59
CA ASP A 49 -3.49 -10.01 -7.18
C ASP A 49 -2.10 -9.58 -7.69
N PRO A 50 -1.11 -10.49 -7.68
CA PRO A 50 0.23 -10.22 -8.20
C PRO A 50 0.21 -9.65 -9.63
N PRO A 51 1.05 -8.64 -9.95
CA PRO A 51 2.12 -8.06 -9.13
C PRO A 51 1.66 -6.98 -8.12
N GLY A 52 0.37 -6.66 -8.09
CA GLY A 52 -0.20 -5.77 -7.08
C GLY A 52 -0.17 -6.45 -5.71
N VAL A 53 0.18 -5.69 -4.68
CA VAL A 53 0.15 -6.18 -3.30
C VAL A 53 -1.08 -5.62 -2.59
N ALA A 54 -1.20 -4.30 -2.54
CA ALA A 54 -2.35 -3.65 -1.96
C ALA A 54 -2.53 -2.23 -2.51
N ARG A 55 -3.76 -1.72 -2.46
CA ARG A 55 -4.13 -0.35 -2.78
C ARG A 55 -4.69 0.35 -1.56
N PHE A 56 -4.10 1.47 -1.20
CA PHE A 56 -4.65 2.41 -0.23
C PHE A 56 -5.59 3.36 -0.95
N THR A 57 -6.81 3.48 -0.46
CA THR A 57 -7.79 4.45 -0.97
C THR A 57 -8.29 5.31 0.17
N GLY A 58 -8.30 6.62 -0.06
CA GLY A 58 -8.83 7.57 0.90
C GLY A 58 -10.31 7.42 1.20
N LEU A 59 -10.67 7.56 2.47
CA LEU A 59 -12.04 7.74 2.92
C LEU A 59 -12.26 9.25 3.01
N THR A 60 -12.81 9.86 1.97
CA THR A 60 -13.32 11.22 2.09
C THR A 60 -14.58 11.19 2.94
N SER A 61 -14.47 11.64 4.19
CA SER A 61 -15.64 12.10 4.96
C SER A 61 -16.26 13.27 4.18
N GLN A 62 -17.51 13.10 3.77
CA GLN A 62 -18.35 14.21 3.29
C GLN A 62 -18.72 15.11 4.46
#